data_AF-A0A7S1BVV1-F1
#
_entry.id   AF-A0A7S1BVV1-F1
#
_cell.length_a   1.000
_cell.length_b   1.000
_cell.length_c   1.000
_cell.angle_alpha   90.00
_cell.angle_beta   90.00
_cell.angle_gamma   90.00
#
_symmetry.space_group_name_H-M   'P 1'
#
loop_
_entity.id
_entity.type
_entity.pdbx_description
1 polymer ?
#
loop_
_entity_poly.entity_id
_entity_poly.type
_entity_poly.pdbx_seq_one_letter_code
_entity_poly.pdbx_strand_id
1 'polypeptide(L)'
;VWEGGGGPTWEGWGGRSANRGQCAQACRMPYGLVADGTLVDFVDKEQYLLSPQDLCGIEHVEALSRAGVACLKIEGRLKSAEYVAATTAAYRRAVDEAWEKIQAERGEKTPAVPTSRPEITREDLAQIFSRGQDGAHRGLTSGFLDGPAHQTLVRGNSPRHRGLYLGKVSHKTDARRNELWIEGAAEDLARLVRGDGIVVDRGDPQAKEMGGSLFDVGDPVAVDANTWLVPLKF
;
A
#
# COMPACT_ATOMS: atom_id res chain seq x y z
N VAL A 1 -11.19 28.61 -12.69
CA VAL A 1 -11.53 29.36 -11.45
C VAL A 1 -12.07 28.32 -10.48
N TRP A 2 -11.49 28.22 -9.28
CA TRP A 2 -11.88 27.23 -8.27
C TRP A 2 -13.10 27.78 -7.51
N GLU A 3 -14.23 27.10 -7.63
CA GLU A 3 -15.46 27.40 -6.87
C GLU A 3 -15.82 26.18 -6.02
N GLY A 4 -15.32 26.15 -4.79
CA GLY A 4 -15.73 25.17 -3.78
C GLY A 4 -15.20 25.62 -2.44
N GLY A 5 -16.05 26.04 -1.50
CA GLY A 5 -15.62 26.66 -0.24
C GLY A 5 -14.61 25.83 0.56
N GLY A 6 -13.49 26.47 0.95
CA GLY A 6 -12.42 25.90 1.79
C GLY A 6 -11.02 26.16 1.22
N GLY A 7 -10.52 27.40 1.34
CA GLY A 7 -9.33 27.87 0.61
C GLY A 7 -8.06 27.00 0.74
N PRO A 8 -7.15 27.04 -0.25
CA PRO A 8 -5.95 26.21 -0.26
C PRO A 8 -4.97 26.63 0.84
N THR A 9 -4.82 25.79 1.87
CA THR A 9 -3.81 25.96 2.92
C THR A 9 -2.47 25.34 2.49
N TRP A 10 -1.85 25.89 1.45
CA TRP A 10 -0.49 25.55 1.02
C TRP A 10 0.50 26.68 1.33
N GLU A 11 1.80 26.38 1.29
CA GLU A 11 2.92 27.19 1.79
C GLU A 11 2.85 28.69 1.42
N GLY A 12 2.22 29.06 0.31
CA GLY A 12 2.07 30.46 -0.11
C GLY A 12 1.14 31.31 0.77
N TRP A 13 0.19 30.73 1.50
CA TRP A 13 -0.84 31.48 2.27
C TRP A 13 -1.02 30.98 3.71
N GLY A 14 -0.61 29.75 4.05
CA GLY A 14 -0.92 29.12 5.35
C GLY A 14 0.24 28.91 6.33
N GLY A 15 1.49 29.28 5.98
CA GLY A 15 2.67 29.14 6.87
C GLY A 15 3.10 27.71 7.23
N ARG A 16 2.39 26.69 6.72
CA ARG A 16 2.63 25.26 6.96
C ARG A 16 3.75 24.74 6.08
N SER A 17 4.94 24.52 6.64
CA SER A 17 6.06 23.94 5.87
C SER A 17 6.05 22.42 5.93
N ALA A 18 6.04 21.78 4.76
CA ALA A 18 6.15 20.32 4.67
C ALA A 18 7.45 19.82 5.33
N ASN A 19 8.55 20.54 5.14
CA ASN A 19 9.87 20.25 5.72
C ASN A 19 9.94 20.34 7.25
N ARG A 20 8.97 21.00 7.90
CA ARG A 20 8.87 21.09 9.37
C ARG A 20 7.77 20.20 9.94
N GLY A 21 7.33 19.19 9.21
CA GLY A 21 6.28 18.26 9.66
C GLY A 21 4.87 18.85 9.62
N GLN A 22 4.67 20.02 9.00
CA GLN A 22 3.36 20.67 8.92
C GLN A 22 2.64 20.41 7.59
N CYS A 23 3.06 19.39 6.82
CA CYS A 23 2.49 19.06 5.53
C CYS A 23 0.95 19.04 5.57
N ALA A 24 0.31 19.83 4.71
CA ALA A 24 -1.15 19.88 4.64
C ALA A 24 -1.76 18.72 3.80
N GLN A 25 -0.92 17.88 3.16
CA GLN A 25 -1.29 16.68 2.38
C GLN A 25 -2.03 16.97 1.05
N ALA A 26 -1.47 17.81 0.16
CA ALA A 26 -2.17 18.27 -1.06
C ALA A 26 -2.42 17.11 -1.99
N CYS A 27 -1.39 16.29 -2.14
CA CYS A 27 -1.43 15.05 -2.89
C CYS A 27 -2.58 14.10 -2.50
N ARG A 28 -3.18 14.27 -1.31
CA ARG A 28 -4.28 13.44 -0.81
C ARG A 28 -5.67 14.07 -0.97
N MET A 29 -5.77 15.23 -1.60
CA MET A 29 -7.06 15.87 -1.90
C MET A 29 -7.64 15.32 -3.21
N PRO A 30 -8.96 15.40 -3.41
CA PRO A 30 -9.57 15.09 -4.69
C PRO A 30 -9.29 16.19 -5.71
N TYR A 31 -9.03 15.79 -6.94
CA TYR A 31 -8.73 16.63 -8.09
C TYR A 31 -9.51 16.13 -9.31
N GLY A 32 -10.02 17.06 -10.11
CA GLY A 32 -10.40 16.81 -11.50
C GLY A 32 -9.26 17.19 -12.43
N LEU A 33 -9.18 16.53 -13.59
CA LEU A 33 -8.23 16.89 -14.64
C LEU A 33 -8.95 17.74 -15.69
N VAL A 34 -8.39 18.91 -16.01
CA VAL A 34 -8.87 19.73 -17.14
C VAL A 34 -7.84 19.63 -18.26
N ALA A 35 -8.25 19.11 -19.41
CA ALA A 35 -7.45 19.04 -20.62
C ALA A 35 -8.14 19.86 -21.72
N ASP A 36 -7.40 20.78 -22.35
CA ASP A 36 -7.90 21.65 -23.42
C ASP A 36 -9.21 22.40 -23.06
N GLY A 37 -9.28 22.88 -21.80
CA GLY A 37 -10.45 23.61 -21.28
C GLY A 37 -11.65 22.74 -20.93
N THR A 38 -11.57 21.41 -21.11
CA THR A 38 -12.64 20.46 -20.82
C THR A 38 -12.28 19.60 -19.61
N LEU A 39 -13.24 19.37 -18.71
CA LEU A 39 -13.08 18.42 -17.61
C LEU A 39 -13.04 17.00 -18.18
N VAL A 40 -11.95 16.29 -17.90
CA VAL A 40 -11.80 14.88 -18.24
C VAL A 40 -12.67 14.05 -17.30
N ASP A 41 -13.54 13.24 -17.89
CA ASP A 41 -14.35 12.27 -17.16
C ASP A 41 -13.61 10.92 -17.13
N PHE A 42 -13.27 10.46 -15.93
CA PHE A 42 -12.56 9.20 -15.73
C PHE A 42 -13.56 8.05 -15.56
N VAL A 43 -13.29 6.93 -16.25
CA VAL A 43 -14.18 5.75 -16.25
C VAL A 43 -14.39 5.19 -14.84
N ASP A 44 -13.33 5.12 -14.03
CA ASP A 44 -13.36 4.53 -12.70
C ASP A 44 -13.45 5.59 -11.58
N LYS A 45 -13.88 6.81 -11.93
CA LYS A 45 -14.10 7.94 -11.01
C LYS A 45 -12.87 8.24 -10.14
N GLU A 46 -11.68 8.09 -10.69
CA GLU A 46 -10.44 8.47 -10.03
C GLU A 46 -10.45 9.95 -9.70
N GLN A 47 -10.13 10.26 -8.43
CA GLN A 47 -10.12 11.63 -7.94
C GLN A 47 -8.80 11.97 -7.25
N TYR A 48 -8.01 11.00 -6.84
CA TYR A 48 -6.74 11.24 -6.13
C TYR A 48 -5.55 11.24 -7.09
N LEU A 49 -5.65 12.07 -8.13
CA LEU A 49 -4.72 12.12 -9.27
C LEU A 49 -3.27 12.49 -8.90
N LEU A 50 -3.06 13.02 -7.69
CA LEU A 50 -1.74 13.38 -7.17
C LEU A 50 -1.28 12.46 -6.03
N SER A 51 -2.00 11.37 -5.75
CA SER A 51 -1.67 10.40 -4.69
C SER A 51 -1.03 9.15 -5.28
N PRO A 52 0.31 9.10 -5.42
CA PRO A 52 0.98 7.88 -5.86
C PRO A 52 0.88 6.78 -4.80
N GLN A 53 1.03 5.54 -5.25
CA GLN A 53 1.30 4.38 -4.41
C GLN A 53 2.60 4.57 -3.61
N ASP A 54 2.77 3.79 -2.55
CA ASP A 54 3.97 3.84 -1.73
C ASP A 54 5.16 3.16 -2.39
N LEU A 55 6.29 3.87 -2.44
CA LEU A 55 7.54 3.34 -2.96
C LEU A 55 8.07 2.25 -2.01
N CYS A 56 8.22 1.04 -2.52
CA CYS A 56 8.99 -0.04 -1.92
C CYS A 56 9.98 -0.55 -2.96
N GLY A 57 11.28 -0.35 -2.70
CA GLY A 57 12.36 -0.87 -3.54
C GLY A 57 13.19 -1.92 -2.83
N ILE A 58 12.59 -2.68 -1.91
CA ILE A 58 13.33 -3.63 -1.07
C ILE A 58 13.95 -4.74 -1.92
N GLU A 59 13.28 -5.14 -3.00
CA GLU A 59 13.72 -6.14 -3.97
C GLU A 59 14.91 -5.64 -4.81
N HIS A 60 15.09 -4.31 -4.90
CA HIS A 60 16.19 -3.68 -5.65
C HIS A 60 17.43 -3.40 -4.79
N VAL A 61 17.40 -3.68 -3.50
CA VAL A 61 18.50 -3.35 -2.58
C VAL A 61 19.82 -3.97 -3.02
N GLU A 62 19.81 -5.22 -3.50
CA GLU A 62 21.00 -5.87 -4.03
C GLU A 62 21.55 -5.15 -5.27
N ALA A 63 20.70 -4.86 -6.26
CA ALA A 63 21.09 -4.16 -7.48
C ALA A 63 21.64 -2.75 -7.20
N LEU A 64 21.00 -2.01 -6.29
CA LEU A 64 21.44 -0.69 -5.86
C LEU A 64 22.80 -0.77 -5.14
N SER A 65 23.01 -1.78 -4.29
CA SER A 65 24.28 -2.00 -3.60
C SER A 65 25.41 -2.28 -4.58
N ARG A 66 25.15 -3.10 -5.61
CA ARG A 66 26.11 -3.39 -6.70
C ARG A 66 26.41 -2.16 -7.54
N ALA A 67 25.45 -1.26 -7.72
CA ALA A 67 25.63 0.01 -8.42
C ALA A 67 26.46 1.04 -7.61
N GLY A 68 26.86 0.72 -6.37
CA GLY A 68 27.67 1.59 -5.52
C GLY A 68 26.87 2.54 -4.65
N VAL A 69 25.55 2.31 -4.48
CA VAL A 69 24.73 3.08 -3.53
C VAL A 69 25.21 2.79 -2.09
N ALA A 70 25.68 3.82 -1.41
CA ALA A 70 26.23 3.70 -0.05
C ALA A 70 25.18 3.89 1.07
N CYS A 71 24.02 4.47 0.75
CA CYS A 71 22.99 4.79 1.74
C CYS A 71 21.59 4.72 1.12
N LEU A 72 20.67 4.09 1.86
CA LEU A 72 19.24 4.08 1.56
C LEU A 72 18.51 4.95 2.57
N LYS A 73 17.51 5.70 2.12
CA LYS A 73 16.67 6.55 2.95
C LYS A 73 15.25 6.00 2.98
N ILE A 74 14.76 5.67 4.17
CA ILE A 74 13.37 5.33 4.41
C ILE A 74 12.62 6.63 4.76
N GLU A 75 11.54 6.93 4.04
CA GLU A 75 10.65 8.06 4.35
C GLU A 75 9.56 7.61 5.32
N GLY A 76 9.36 8.36 6.40
CA GLY A 76 8.45 7.95 7.46
C GLY A 76 7.84 9.09 8.27
N ARG A 77 7.57 10.24 7.65
CA ARG A 77 6.94 11.36 8.37
C ARG A 77 5.53 10.98 8.81
N LEU A 78 5.21 11.25 10.08
CA LEU A 78 3.91 10.96 10.71
C LEU A 78 3.53 9.47 10.64
N LYS A 79 4.53 8.58 10.53
CA LYS A 79 4.32 7.13 10.62
C LYS A 79 4.37 6.67 12.07
N SER A 80 3.73 5.52 12.32
CA SER A 80 3.74 4.91 13.64
C SER A 80 5.12 4.32 13.96
N ALA A 81 5.36 4.03 15.24
CA ALA A 81 6.60 3.40 15.68
C ALA A 81 6.77 2.00 15.06
N GLU A 82 5.67 1.27 14.88
CA GLU A 82 5.61 -0.05 14.26
C GLU A 82 6.06 0.01 12.79
N TYR A 83 5.62 1.01 12.03
CA TYR A 83 6.09 1.21 10.65
C TYR A 83 7.59 1.45 10.59
N VAL A 84 8.11 2.32 11.47
CA VAL A 84 9.55 2.62 11.51
C VAL A 84 10.34 1.37 11.86
N ALA A 85 9.91 0.61 12.87
CA ALA A 85 10.57 -0.61 13.30
C ALA A 85 10.57 -1.68 12.21
N ALA A 86 9.41 -2.00 11.64
CA ALA A 86 9.27 -3.04 10.63
C ALA A 86 10.01 -2.69 9.34
N THR A 87 9.84 -1.46 8.82
CA THR A 87 10.48 -1.03 7.58
C THR A 87 12.00 -0.98 7.73
N THR A 88 12.50 -0.47 8.86
CA THR A 88 13.95 -0.44 9.12
C THR A 88 14.52 -1.85 9.24
N ALA A 89 13.83 -2.75 9.94
CA ALA A 89 14.27 -4.15 10.09
C ALA A 89 14.29 -4.88 8.74
N ALA A 90 13.26 -4.69 7.90
CA ALA A 90 13.18 -5.30 6.58
C ALA A 90 14.31 -4.81 5.66
N TYR A 91 14.51 -3.50 5.53
CA TYR A 91 15.59 -2.95 4.71
C TYR A 91 16.98 -3.29 5.25
N ARG A 92 17.16 -3.33 6.58
CA ARG A 92 18.45 -3.73 7.15
C ARG A 92 18.81 -5.16 6.77
N ARG A 93 17.83 -6.08 6.84
CA ARG A 93 18.01 -7.46 6.38
C ARG A 93 18.38 -7.51 4.90
N ALA A 94 17.64 -6.81 4.04
CA ALA A 94 17.92 -6.79 2.61
C ALA A 94 19.34 -6.27 2.29
N VAL A 95 19.81 -5.25 3.03
CA VAL A 95 21.18 -4.74 2.91
C VAL A 95 22.21 -5.77 3.39
N ASP A 96 21.94 -6.40 4.53
CA ASP A 96 22.79 -7.44 5.11
C ASP A 96 22.97 -8.61 4.13
N GLU A 97 21.88 -9.13 3.57
CA GLU A 97 21.87 -10.21 2.58
C GLU A 97 22.55 -9.81 1.27
N ALA A 98 22.30 -8.60 0.78
CA ALA A 98 22.97 -8.08 -0.41
C ALA A 98 24.49 -7.99 -0.21
N TRP A 99 24.93 -7.52 0.96
CA TRP A 99 26.35 -7.41 1.28
C TRP A 99 27.00 -8.79 1.39
N GLU A 100 26.34 -9.75 2.03
CA GLU A 100 26.83 -11.13 2.11
C GLU A 100 27.07 -11.74 0.73
N LYS A 101 26.13 -11.58 -0.21
CA LYS A 101 26.29 -12.06 -1.59
C LYS A 101 27.47 -11.39 -2.30
N ILE A 102 27.57 -10.06 -2.22
CA ILE A 102 28.64 -9.30 -2.87
C ILE A 102 30.02 -9.71 -2.33
N GLN A 103 30.15 -9.90 -1.01
CA GLN A 103 31.42 -10.28 -0.38
C GLN A 103 31.80 -11.74 -0.69
N ALA A 104 30.83 -12.65 -0.69
CA ALA A 104 31.03 -14.05 -1.06
C ALA A 104 31.56 -14.18 -2.50
N GLU A 105 31.02 -13.41 -3.44
CA GLU A 105 31.49 -13.34 -4.83
C GLU A 105 32.93 -12.81 -4.95
N ARG A 106 33.36 -11.95 -4.03
CA ARG A 106 34.74 -11.42 -3.97
C ARG A 106 35.71 -12.37 -3.25
N GLY A 107 35.23 -13.47 -2.68
CA GLY A 107 36.04 -14.38 -1.87
C GLY A 107 36.44 -13.80 -0.51
N GLU A 108 35.74 -12.77 -0.04
CA GLU A 108 36.01 -12.12 1.24
C GLU A 108 35.26 -12.84 2.38
N LYS A 109 35.88 -12.95 3.56
CA LYS A 109 35.21 -13.50 4.74
C LYS A 109 34.18 -12.51 5.25
N THR A 110 32.91 -12.90 5.24
CA THR A 110 31.83 -12.08 5.78
C THR A 110 31.65 -12.32 7.27
N PRO A 111 31.45 -11.27 8.10
CA PRO A 111 30.86 -11.44 9.42
C PRO A 111 29.45 -12.04 9.26
N ALA A 112 29.12 -13.06 10.03
CA ALA A 112 27.80 -13.68 9.97
C ALA A 112 26.71 -12.64 10.31
N VAL A 113 25.72 -12.47 9.44
CA VAL A 113 24.51 -11.70 9.76
C VAL A 113 23.74 -12.45 10.85
N PRO A 114 23.27 -11.77 11.92
CA PRO A 114 22.45 -12.43 12.93
C PRO A 114 21.16 -12.98 12.31
N THR A 115 21.04 -14.31 12.27
CA THR A 115 19.89 -15.05 11.74
C THR A 115 18.63 -14.95 12.60
N SER A 116 18.70 -14.27 13.75
CA SER A 116 17.63 -14.21 14.75
C SER A 116 16.54 -13.16 14.48
N ARG A 117 16.62 -12.40 13.38
CA ARG A 117 15.59 -11.40 13.08
C ARG A 117 14.35 -12.09 12.50
N PRO A 118 13.13 -11.65 12.85
CA PRO A 118 11.90 -12.13 12.21
C PRO A 118 11.89 -11.73 10.73
N GLU A 119 11.58 -12.68 9.86
CA GLU A 119 11.38 -12.42 8.44
C GLU A 119 10.22 -11.44 8.27
N ILE A 120 10.47 -10.35 7.54
CA ILE A 120 9.45 -9.34 7.23
C ILE A 120 9.26 -9.39 5.74
N THR A 121 8.10 -9.89 5.34
CA THR A 121 7.71 -10.05 3.95
C THR A 121 7.25 -8.72 3.36
N ARG A 122 7.12 -8.69 2.03
CA ARG A 122 6.54 -7.55 1.32
C ARG A 122 5.10 -7.33 1.75
N GLU A 123 4.37 -8.40 2.02
CA GLU A 123 3.00 -8.40 2.51
C GLU A 123 2.91 -7.76 3.89
N ASP A 124 3.87 -8.03 4.79
CA ASP A 124 3.92 -7.40 6.11
C ASP A 124 4.10 -5.87 5.98
N LEU A 125 4.97 -5.43 5.07
CA LEU A 125 5.15 -4.00 4.80
C LEU A 125 3.89 -3.36 4.21
N ALA A 126 3.22 -4.05 3.28
CA ALA A 126 1.97 -3.60 2.68
C ALA A 126 0.85 -3.52 3.73
N GLN A 127 0.77 -4.48 4.65
CA GLN A 127 -0.18 -4.49 5.75
C GLN A 127 -0.01 -3.31 6.69
N ILE A 128 1.23 -2.87 6.97
CA ILE A 128 1.47 -1.72 7.84
C ILE A 128 1.18 -0.41 7.11
N PHE A 129 1.64 -0.28 5.86
CA PHE A 129 1.36 0.91 5.06
C PHE A 129 1.48 0.67 3.55
N SER A 130 0.33 0.46 2.91
CA SER A 130 0.16 0.54 1.46
C SER A 130 -0.95 1.55 1.08
N ARG A 131 -0.85 2.13 -0.12
CA ARG A 131 -1.88 2.98 -0.75
C ARG A 131 -2.11 2.53 -2.19
N GLY A 132 -3.28 2.88 -2.73
CA GLY A 132 -3.60 2.59 -4.14
C GLY A 132 -3.58 1.10 -4.46
N GLN A 133 -4.07 0.28 -3.53
CA GLN A 133 -4.08 -1.17 -3.65
C GLN A 133 -5.29 -1.65 -4.43
N ASP A 134 -5.11 -2.65 -5.29
CA ASP A 134 -6.16 -3.39 -6.00
C ASP A 134 -5.70 -4.82 -6.35
N GLY A 135 -6.51 -5.58 -7.09
CA GLY A 135 -6.18 -6.95 -7.46
C GLY A 135 -4.98 -7.13 -8.39
N ALA A 136 -4.51 -6.06 -9.05
CA ALA A 136 -3.31 -6.08 -9.87
C ALA A 136 -2.09 -5.48 -9.14
N HIS A 137 -2.32 -4.67 -8.10
CA HIS A 137 -1.29 -3.95 -7.38
C HIS A 137 -1.43 -4.20 -5.89
N ARG A 138 -0.47 -4.91 -5.30
CA ARG A 138 -0.40 -5.16 -3.84
C ARG A 138 0.01 -3.91 -3.03
N GLY A 139 -0.37 -2.71 -3.51
CA GLY A 139 -0.28 -1.41 -2.83
C GLY A 139 1.11 -0.84 -2.54
N LEU A 140 2.15 -1.51 -3.04
CA LEU A 140 3.54 -1.06 -3.03
C LEU A 140 4.07 -1.07 -4.47
N THR A 141 4.84 -0.07 -4.84
CA THR A 141 5.43 0.09 -6.17
C THR A 141 6.95 0.23 -6.08
N SER A 142 7.69 -0.32 -7.03
CA SER A 142 9.13 -0.04 -7.22
C SER A 142 9.37 1.39 -7.74
N GLY A 143 8.31 2.14 -8.04
CA GLY A 143 8.36 3.48 -8.58
C GLY A 143 8.93 3.47 -9.99
N PHE A 144 10.15 3.97 -10.13
CA PHE A 144 10.87 4.03 -11.41
C PHE A 144 12.10 3.11 -11.46
N LEU A 145 12.29 2.25 -10.46
CA LEU A 145 13.46 1.35 -10.41
C LEU A 145 13.42 0.29 -11.51
N ASP A 146 12.23 -0.10 -11.96
CA ASP A 146 12.01 -0.99 -13.12
C ASP A 146 11.91 -0.23 -14.45
N GLY A 147 12.08 1.09 -14.44
CA GLY A 147 11.92 1.98 -15.59
C GLY A 147 10.69 2.88 -15.55
N PRO A 148 10.41 3.63 -16.62
CA PRO A 148 9.35 4.63 -16.66
C PRO A 148 7.95 4.00 -16.69
N ALA A 149 7.35 3.78 -15.52
CA ALA A 149 6.01 3.23 -15.36
C ALA A 149 4.99 4.26 -14.81
N HIS A 150 4.95 5.46 -15.41
CA HIS A 150 4.14 6.57 -14.91
C HIS A 150 2.63 6.26 -14.79
N GLN A 151 2.10 5.35 -15.62
CA GLN A 151 0.69 4.94 -15.60
C GLN A 151 0.32 4.02 -14.44
N THR A 152 1.28 3.34 -13.82
CA THR A 152 1.03 2.44 -12.69
C THR A 152 1.25 3.11 -11.34
N LEU A 153 1.93 4.26 -11.32
CA LEU A 153 2.30 4.94 -10.08
C LEU A 153 1.10 5.53 -9.34
N VAL A 154 0.13 6.08 -10.06
CA VAL A 154 -1.06 6.73 -9.50
C VAL A 154 -2.30 5.94 -9.90
N ARG A 155 -2.96 5.30 -8.91
CA ARG A 155 -4.25 4.63 -9.13
C ARG A 155 -5.45 5.55 -8.92
N GLY A 156 -5.28 6.64 -8.16
CA GLY A 156 -6.32 7.67 -7.99
C GLY A 156 -7.61 7.24 -7.25
N ASN A 157 -7.70 6.00 -6.79
CA ASN A 157 -8.86 5.44 -6.09
C ASN A 157 -8.92 5.81 -4.60
N SER A 158 -7.79 6.02 -3.92
CA SER A 158 -7.78 6.45 -2.52
C SER A 158 -6.44 7.00 -2.07
N PRO A 159 -6.41 8.00 -1.18
CA PRO A 159 -5.19 8.53 -0.60
C PRO A 159 -4.85 7.87 0.76
N ARG A 160 -5.71 6.96 1.23
CA ARG A 160 -5.64 6.37 2.57
C ARG A 160 -4.94 5.01 2.51
N HIS A 161 -4.49 4.58 3.67
CA HIS A 161 -3.96 3.24 3.84
C HIS A 161 -5.04 2.19 3.51
N ARG A 162 -4.65 1.09 2.84
CA ARG A 162 -5.57 0.04 2.39
C ARG A 162 -5.30 -1.35 2.97
N GLY A 163 -4.15 -1.57 3.60
CA GLY A 163 -3.76 -2.90 4.09
C GLY A 163 -3.60 -3.89 2.93
N LEU A 164 -3.59 -5.19 3.22
CA LEU A 164 -3.51 -6.22 2.19
C LEU A 164 -4.82 -6.33 1.37
N TYR A 165 -4.65 -6.55 0.07
CA TYR A 165 -5.76 -6.89 -0.82
C TYR A 165 -6.10 -8.36 -0.63
N LEU A 166 -7.33 -8.63 -0.21
CA LEU A 166 -7.78 -9.99 0.09
C LEU A 166 -8.57 -10.61 -1.05
N GLY A 167 -9.22 -9.79 -1.88
CA GLY A 167 -10.11 -10.29 -2.91
C GLY A 167 -11.21 -9.32 -3.30
N LYS A 168 -12.14 -9.82 -4.12
CA LYS A 168 -13.35 -9.10 -4.54
C LYS A 168 -14.54 -9.56 -3.71
N VAL A 169 -15.43 -8.63 -3.41
CA VAL A 169 -16.73 -8.98 -2.84
C VAL A 169 -17.54 -9.72 -3.90
N SER A 170 -17.91 -10.97 -3.63
CA SER A 170 -18.71 -11.80 -4.54
C SER A 170 -20.20 -11.49 -4.38
N HIS A 171 -20.73 -11.62 -3.18
CA HIS A 171 -22.14 -11.34 -2.89
C HIS A 171 -22.38 -11.10 -1.40
N LYS A 172 -23.53 -10.47 -1.09
CA LYS A 172 -24.07 -10.41 0.27
C LYS A 172 -25.13 -11.49 0.41
N THR A 173 -25.15 -12.19 1.53
CA THR A 173 -26.16 -13.21 1.81
C THR A 173 -27.42 -12.59 2.43
N ASP A 174 -27.31 -11.74 3.47
CA ASP A 174 -28.47 -11.10 4.13
C ASP A 174 -28.06 -9.87 4.96
N ALA A 175 -28.81 -8.76 4.86
CA ALA A 175 -28.60 -7.56 5.68
C ALA A 175 -28.83 -7.79 7.18
N ARG A 176 -29.56 -8.85 7.57
CA ARG A 176 -29.76 -9.23 8.98
C ARG A 176 -28.60 -10.01 9.57
N ARG A 177 -27.75 -10.61 8.74
CA ARG A 177 -26.64 -11.48 9.18
C ARG A 177 -25.27 -10.79 9.17
N ASN A 178 -25.19 -9.57 8.65
CA ASN A 178 -23.93 -8.81 8.48
C ASN A 178 -22.80 -9.68 7.89
N GLU A 179 -23.14 -10.50 6.90
CA GLU A 179 -22.23 -11.46 6.28
C GLU A 179 -21.90 -11.04 4.84
N LEU A 180 -20.61 -11.11 4.51
CA LEU A 180 -20.04 -10.76 3.21
C LEU A 180 -19.23 -11.94 2.69
N TRP A 181 -19.38 -12.30 1.42
CA TRP A 181 -18.54 -13.32 0.79
C TRP A 181 -17.44 -12.66 -0.02
N ILE A 182 -16.18 -12.99 0.30
CA ILE A 182 -15.01 -12.53 -0.43
C ILE A 182 -14.46 -13.68 -1.27
N GLU A 183 -14.18 -13.37 -2.54
CA GLU A 183 -13.51 -14.24 -3.49
C GLU A 183 -12.06 -13.79 -3.66
N GLY A 184 -11.10 -14.66 -3.37
CA GLY A 184 -9.68 -14.31 -3.36
C GLY A 184 -8.75 -15.52 -3.34
N ALA A 185 -7.45 -15.24 -3.26
CA ALA A 185 -6.42 -16.27 -3.19
C ALA A 185 -6.42 -16.94 -1.80
N ALA A 186 -6.23 -18.26 -1.76
CA ALA A 186 -6.18 -19.01 -0.50
C ALA A 186 -5.15 -18.47 0.48
N GLU A 187 -3.96 -18.12 0.00
CA GLU A 187 -2.86 -17.62 0.83
C GLU A 187 -3.18 -16.29 1.52
N ASP A 188 -3.93 -15.41 0.85
CA ASP A 188 -4.28 -14.09 1.38
C ASP A 188 -5.45 -14.23 2.35
N LEU A 189 -6.45 -15.06 2.01
CA LEU A 189 -7.62 -15.31 2.85
C LEU A 189 -7.30 -16.13 4.12
N ALA A 190 -6.30 -17.01 4.07
CA ALA A 190 -5.87 -17.81 5.23
C ALA A 190 -5.22 -16.96 6.35
N ARG A 191 -4.87 -15.70 6.05
CA ARG A 191 -4.31 -14.76 7.05
C ARG A 191 -5.38 -14.13 7.94
N LEU A 192 -6.65 -14.21 7.54
CA LEU A 192 -7.74 -13.54 8.24
C LEU A 192 -8.02 -14.18 9.58
N VAL A 193 -8.07 -13.34 10.62
CA VAL A 193 -8.43 -13.74 11.96
C VAL A 193 -9.52 -12.85 12.54
N ARG A 194 -10.19 -13.35 13.59
CA ARG A 194 -11.15 -12.57 14.35
C ARG A 194 -10.47 -11.32 14.93
N GLY A 195 -11.12 -10.17 14.78
CA GLY A 195 -10.63 -8.88 15.22
C GLY A 195 -9.94 -8.06 14.11
N ASP A 196 -9.60 -8.67 12.97
CA ASP A 196 -8.98 -7.94 11.86
C ASP A 196 -9.91 -6.85 11.34
N GLY A 197 -9.35 -5.67 11.07
CA GLY A 197 -10.05 -4.57 10.44
C GLY A 197 -10.05 -4.73 8.92
N ILE A 198 -11.23 -4.78 8.32
CA ILE A 198 -11.40 -4.85 6.87
C ILE A 198 -12.00 -3.56 6.36
N VAL A 199 -11.55 -3.13 5.19
CA VAL A 199 -12.16 -2.06 4.42
C VAL A 199 -12.64 -2.60 3.08
N VAL A 200 -13.84 -2.21 2.67
CA VAL A 200 -14.42 -2.57 1.37
C VAL A 200 -14.42 -1.32 0.49
N ASP A 201 -13.65 -1.38 -0.59
CA ASP A 201 -13.68 -0.37 -1.64
C ASP A 201 -14.87 -0.61 -2.58
N ARG A 202 -15.68 0.42 -2.81
CA ARG A 202 -16.85 0.38 -3.71
C ARG A 202 -16.62 1.10 -5.03
N GLY A 203 -15.40 1.56 -5.31
CA GLY A 203 -15.11 2.41 -6.47
C GLY A 203 -15.72 3.80 -6.36
N ASP A 204 -16.08 4.24 -5.15
CA ASP A 204 -16.49 5.60 -4.86
C ASP A 204 -15.62 6.15 -3.72
N PRO A 205 -14.57 6.91 -4.08
CA PRO A 205 -13.60 7.37 -3.09
C PRO A 205 -14.12 8.44 -2.12
N GLN A 206 -15.24 9.11 -2.44
CA GLN A 206 -15.86 10.13 -1.58
C GLN A 206 -16.90 9.53 -0.63
N ALA A 207 -17.46 8.39 -0.99
CA ALA A 207 -18.41 7.70 -0.14
C ALA A 207 -17.73 7.29 1.18
N LYS A 208 -18.54 7.23 2.24
CA LYS A 208 -18.09 6.68 3.52
C LYS A 208 -17.57 5.26 3.30
N GLU A 209 -16.33 5.03 3.73
CA GLU A 209 -15.69 3.71 3.67
C GLU A 209 -16.56 2.70 4.42
N MET A 210 -16.79 1.55 3.79
CA MET A 210 -17.43 0.42 4.43
C MET A 210 -16.36 -0.51 4.98
N GLY A 211 -16.72 -1.24 6.03
CA GLY A 211 -15.77 -2.08 6.71
C GLY A 211 -16.04 -2.10 8.22
N GLY A 212 -15.19 -2.82 8.91
CA GLY A 212 -15.31 -3.04 10.34
C GLY A 212 -14.37 -4.15 10.79
N SER A 213 -14.39 -4.41 12.09
CA SER A 213 -13.69 -5.55 12.66
C SER A 213 -14.44 -6.83 12.33
N LEU A 214 -13.71 -7.88 11.95
CA LEU A 214 -14.29 -9.20 11.75
C LEU A 214 -14.66 -9.83 13.09
N PHE A 215 -15.92 -10.20 13.24
CA PHE A 215 -16.40 -11.00 14.36
C PHE A 215 -16.07 -12.49 14.16
N ASP A 216 -16.18 -12.96 12.92
CA ASP A 216 -15.95 -14.37 12.57
C ASP A 216 -15.49 -14.52 11.12
N VAL A 217 -14.67 -15.54 10.88
CA VAL A 217 -14.21 -15.98 9.56
C VAL A 217 -14.72 -17.40 9.40
N GLY A 218 -15.67 -17.62 8.49
CA GLY A 218 -16.24 -18.95 8.28
C GLY A 218 -15.39 -19.81 7.35
N ASP A 219 -15.85 -21.04 7.12
CA ASP A 219 -15.08 -22.03 6.39
C ASP A 219 -14.91 -21.66 4.90
N PRO A 220 -13.67 -21.65 4.36
CA PRO A 220 -13.39 -21.37 2.96
C PRO A 220 -13.96 -22.46 2.04
N VAL A 221 -14.55 -22.03 0.92
CA VAL A 221 -15.08 -22.90 -0.14
C VAL A 221 -14.27 -22.69 -1.41
N ALA A 222 -13.66 -23.75 -1.95
CA ALA A 222 -12.92 -23.66 -3.21
C ALA A 222 -13.87 -23.39 -4.38
N VAL A 223 -13.54 -22.38 -5.20
CA VAL A 223 -14.20 -22.12 -6.49
C VAL A 223 -13.44 -22.85 -7.60
N ASP A 224 -12.12 -22.73 -7.57
CA ASP A 224 -11.19 -23.42 -8.47
C ASP A 224 -9.86 -23.72 -7.74
N ALA A 225 -8.82 -24.10 -8.47
CA ALA A 225 -7.52 -24.47 -7.90
C ALA A 225 -6.84 -23.33 -7.12
N ASN A 226 -7.08 -22.08 -7.49
CA ASN A 226 -6.41 -20.89 -6.94
C ASN A 226 -7.37 -19.91 -6.26
N THR A 227 -8.67 -20.04 -6.51
CA THR A 227 -9.71 -19.10 -6.06
C THR A 227 -10.60 -19.72 -5.00
N TRP A 228 -10.82 -18.99 -3.91
CA TRP A 228 -11.60 -19.42 -2.76
C TRP A 228 -12.61 -18.36 -2.36
N LEU A 229 -13.75 -18.82 -1.86
CA LEU A 229 -14.83 -18.02 -1.29
C LEU A 229 -14.82 -18.17 0.23
N VAL A 230 -14.74 -17.05 0.95
CA VAL A 230 -14.77 -17.03 2.41
C VAL A 230 -15.91 -16.13 2.90
N PRO A 231 -16.82 -16.66 3.75
CA PRO A 231 -17.81 -15.84 4.43
C PRO A 231 -17.17 -15.11 5.61
N LEU A 232 -17.32 -13.79 5.63
CA LEU A 232 -16.86 -12.89 6.67
C LEU A 232 -18.05 -12.29 7.41
N LYS A 233 -18.03 -12.35 8.74
CA LYS A 233 -19.06 -11.76 9.61
C LYS A 233 -18.50 -10.55 10.33
N PHE A 234 -19.29 -9.48 10.31
CA PHE A 234 -18.97 -8.17 10.91
C PHE A 234 -19.87 -7.87 12.12
#